data_AF-A0A970JAI3-F1
#
_entry.id   AF-A0A970JAI3-F1
#
_cell.length_a   1.000
_cell.length_b   1.000
_cell.length_c   1.000
_cell.angle_alpha   90.00
_cell.angle_beta   90.00
_cell.angle_gamma   90.00
#
_symmetry.space_group_name_H-M   'P 1'
#
loop_
_entity.id
_entity.type
_entity.pdbx_description
1 polymer ?
#
loop_
_entity_poly.entity_id
_entity_poly.type
_entity_poly.pdbx_seq_one_letter_code
_entity_poly.pdbx_strand_id
1 'polypeptide(L)'
;MSKICRNDYGRIVKVHNEPGMKAAMEYIRENFGTKYPRDVINRIKKSPGYKYDAETKKIIEDSESTEKTIFMDIDELCKSAICSEVEHTVVTNVEDTKKSKTDIIYQELMEEKFLELNKYIRLNRYLNTISIDKTALIANGYQISIY
;
A
#
# COMPACT_ATOMS: atom_id res chain seq x y z
N MET A 1 10.61 -13.15 33.74
CA MET A 1 9.33 -12.78 33.13
C MET A 1 9.25 -13.42 31.76
N SER A 2 8.40 -14.43 31.60
CA SER A 2 8.26 -15.14 30.33
C SER A 2 7.65 -14.20 29.29
N LYS A 3 8.37 -13.97 28.18
CA LYS A 3 7.85 -13.17 27.07
C LYS A 3 6.94 -14.08 26.24
N ILE A 4 5.65 -13.75 26.19
CA ILE A 4 4.69 -14.43 25.31
C ILE A 4 5.08 -14.10 23.86
N CYS A 5 5.42 -15.13 23.09
CA CYS A 5 5.84 -15.02 21.70
C CYS A 5 4.65 -15.25 20.76
N ARG A 6 4.81 -14.91 19.47
CA ARG A 6 3.73 -15.03 18.47
C ARG A 6 3.24 -16.48 18.31
N ASN A 7 4.12 -17.47 18.51
CA ASN A 7 3.78 -18.89 18.45
C ASN A 7 2.78 -19.32 19.54
N ASP A 8 2.68 -18.56 20.65
CA ASP A 8 1.75 -18.86 21.74
C ASP A 8 0.33 -18.32 21.45
N TYR A 9 0.19 -17.42 20.48
CA TYR A 9 -1.07 -16.71 20.21
C TYR A 9 -2.18 -17.67 19.79
N GLY A 10 -1.88 -18.67 18.96
CA GLY A 10 -2.89 -19.65 18.53
C GLY A 10 -3.51 -20.41 19.72
N ARG A 11 -2.70 -20.77 20.73
CA ARG A 11 -3.22 -21.44 21.95
C ARG A 11 -4.10 -20.50 22.76
N ILE A 12 -3.65 -19.25 22.94
CA ILE A 12 -4.41 -18.23 23.67
C ILE A 12 -5.74 -17.91 22.96
N VAL A 13 -5.75 -17.86 21.62
CA VAL A 13 -6.94 -17.61 20.82
C VAL A 13 -7.95 -18.74 20.91
N LYS A 14 -7.50 -20.00 20.91
CA LYS A 14 -8.39 -21.15 21.14
C LYS A 14 -9.10 -21.04 22.49
N VAL A 15 -8.34 -20.79 23.56
CA VAL A 15 -8.90 -20.60 24.91
C VAL A 15 -9.80 -19.35 24.98
N HIS A 16 -9.51 -18.30 24.22
CA HIS A 16 -10.40 -17.14 24.15
C HIS A 16 -11.72 -17.44 23.44
N ASN A 17 -11.71 -18.25 22.37
CA ASN A 17 -12.87 -18.51 21.52
C ASN A 17 -13.79 -19.63 22.04
N GLU A 18 -13.26 -20.57 22.81
CA GLU A 18 -14.02 -21.69 23.39
C GLU A 18 -14.61 -21.31 24.78
N PRO A 19 -13.83 -21.27 25.88
CA PRO A 19 -14.36 -20.92 27.21
C PRO A 19 -14.48 -19.42 27.47
N GLY A 20 -13.96 -18.55 26.59
CA GLY A 20 -14.18 -17.11 26.64
C GLY A 20 -13.04 -16.30 27.30
N MET A 21 -13.25 -14.97 27.36
CA MET A 21 -12.27 -13.98 27.83
C MET A 21 -11.70 -14.27 29.23
N LYS A 22 -12.54 -14.70 30.18
CA LYS A 22 -12.12 -14.93 31.57
C LYS A 22 -11.13 -16.09 31.67
N ALA A 23 -11.44 -17.20 31.01
CA ALA A 23 -10.58 -18.38 30.95
C ALA A 23 -9.26 -18.09 30.24
N ALA A 24 -9.27 -17.29 29.17
CA ALA A 24 -8.04 -16.87 28.50
C ALA A 24 -7.13 -16.04 29.43
N MET A 25 -7.69 -15.13 30.23
CA MET A 25 -6.90 -14.34 31.18
C MET A 25 -6.27 -15.18 32.29
N GLU A 26 -6.98 -16.19 32.77
CA GLU A 26 -6.50 -17.14 33.77
C GLU A 26 -5.38 -18.02 33.20
N TYR A 27 -5.60 -18.61 32.02
CA TYR A 27 -4.60 -19.37 31.28
C TYR A 27 -3.30 -18.57 31.05
N ILE A 28 -3.41 -17.29 30.65
CA ILE A 28 -2.24 -16.42 30.45
C ILE A 28 -1.49 -16.17 31.77
N ARG A 29 -2.22 -16.01 32.87
CA ARG A 29 -1.64 -15.77 34.19
C ARG A 29 -0.89 -17.00 34.71
N GLU A 30 -1.49 -18.18 34.57
CA GLU A 30 -0.91 -19.44 35.05
C GLU A 30 0.30 -19.88 34.22
N ASN A 31 0.21 -19.82 32.89
CA ASN A 31 1.26 -20.35 32.02
C ASN A 31 2.43 -19.38 31.79
N PHE A 32 2.18 -18.07 31.82
CA PHE A 32 3.20 -17.06 31.49
C PHE A 32 3.54 -16.11 32.64
N GLY A 33 2.80 -16.16 33.76
CA GLY A 33 3.08 -15.33 34.94
C GLY A 33 2.91 -13.83 34.70
N THR A 34 2.02 -13.44 33.78
CA THR A 34 1.90 -12.04 33.33
C THR A 34 0.98 -11.23 34.25
N LYS A 35 1.41 -10.05 34.69
CA LYS A 35 0.62 -9.13 35.52
C LYS A 35 -0.62 -8.56 34.81
N TYR A 36 -0.56 -8.38 33.49
CA TYR A 36 -1.62 -7.78 32.68
C TYR A 36 -2.08 -8.69 31.52
N PRO A 37 -2.85 -9.76 31.79
CA PRO A 37 -3.34 -10.68 30.75
C PRO A 37 -4.23 -10.03 29.69
N ARG A 38 -4.99 -8.99 30.08
CA ARG A 38 -5.90 -8.27 29.16
C ARG A 38 -5.14 -7.57 28.03
N ASP A 39 -3.97 -7.02 28.33
CA ASP A 39 -3.15 -6.31 27.34
C ASP A 39 -2.55 -7.26 26.32
N VAL A 40 -2.26 -8.50 26.73
CA VAL A 40 -1.83 -9.57 25.83
C VAL A 40 -2.94 -9.88 24.82
N ILE A 41 -4.18 -10.03 25.27
CA ILE A 41 -5.33 -10.31 24.39
C ILE A 41 -5.57 -9.12 23.45
N ASN A 42 -5.51 -7.88 23.96
CA ASN A 42 -5.62 -6.67 23.13
C ASN A 42 -4.51 -6.59 22.08
N ARG A 43 -3.30 -7.04 22.41
CA ARG A 43 -2.17 -7.10 21.49
C ARG A 43 -2.39 -8.17 20.41
N ILE A 44 -2.93 -9.33 20.75
CA ILE A 44 -3.28 -10.38 19.78
C ILE A 44 -4.31 -9.86 18.78
N LYS A 45 -5.36 -9.17 19.26
CA LYS A 45 -6.40 -8.56 18.41
C LYS A 45 -5.88 -7.54 17.39
N LYS A 46 -4.72 -6.93 17.65
CA LYS A 46 -4.06 -5.93 16.79
C LYS A 46 -2.90 -6.51 15.99
N SER A 47 -2.55 -7.78 16.20
CA SER A 47 -1.40 -8.39 15.56
C SER A 47 -1.72 -8.86 14.15
N PRO A 48 -0.79 -8.76 13.19
CA PRO A 48 -1.02 -9.21 11.83
C PRO A 48 -1.32 -10.72 11.81
N GLY A 49 -2.29 -11.14 11.00
CA GLY A 49 -2.79 -12.53 10.97
C GLY A 49 -3.88 -12.86 11.98
N TYR A 50 -4.35 -11.88 12.76
CA TYR A 50 -5.50 -12.05 13.67
C TYR A 50 -6.48 -10.89 13.50
N LYS A 51 -7.78 -11.21 13.38
CA LYS A 51 -8.86 -10.22 13.29
C LYS A 51 -9.87 -10.47 14.41
N TYR A 52 -10.36 -9.40 15.03
CA TYR A 52 -11.41 -9.51 16.04
C TYR A 52 -12.78 -9.29 15.40
N ASP A 53 -13.69 -10.24 15.61
CA ASP A 53 -15.09 -10.12 15.24
C ASP A 53 -15.89 -9.62 16.45
N ALA A 54 -16.51 -8.44 16.30
CA ALA A 54 -17.29 -7.80 17.36
C ALA A 54 -18.63 -8.49 17.61
N GLU A 55 -19.21 -9.13 16.59
CA GLU A 55 -20.53 -9.79 16.69
C GLU A 55 -20.41 -11.09 17.47
N THR A 56 -19.49 -11.96 17.06
CA THR A 56 -19.27 -13.26 17.73
C THR A 56 -18.36 -13.17 18.95
N LYS A 57 -17.73 -12.01 19.18
CA LYS A 57 -16.72 -11.77 20.23
C LYS A 57 -15.54 -12.74 20.15
N LYS A 58 -15.19 -13.22 18.96
CA LYS A 58 -14.10 -14.19 18.71
C LYS A 58 -12.93 -13.54 17.99
N ILE A 59 -11.76 -14.16 18.12
CA ILE A 59 -10.56 -13.79 17.36
C ILE A 59 -10.40 -14.81 16.23
N ILE A 60 -10.43 -14.34 15.00
CA ILE A 60 -10.29 -15.14 13.78
C ILE A 60 -8.82 -15.11 13.37
N GLU A 61 -8.24 -16.28 13.10
CA GLU A 61 -6.93 -16.39 12.46
C GLU A 61 -7.08 -16.08 10.98
N ASP A 62 -6.46 -14.99 10.55
CA ASP A 62 -6.45 -14.56 9.16
C ASP A 62 -5.25 -15.21 8.48
N SER A 63 -5.40 -16.51 8.18
CA SER A 63 -4.37 -17.33 7.54
C SER A 63 -4.21 -17.04 6.05
N GLU A 64 -5.10 -16.27 5.43
CA GLU A 64 -5.13 -16.05 3.99
C GLU A 64 -4.57 -14.67 3.57
N SER A 65 -4.48 -13.71 4.49
CA SER A 65 -4.23 -12.31 4.13
C SER A 65 -2.77 -11.86 4.09
N THR A 66 -1.79 -12.77 4.16
CA THR A 66 -0.37 -12.37 4.09
C THR A 66 0.36 -12.82 2.84
N GLU A 67 -0.17 -13.72 2.01
CA GLU A 67 0.51 -14.08 0.75
C GLU A 67 -0.28 -13.67 -0.49
N LYS A 68 -1.62 -13.77 -0.46
CA LYS A 68 -2.47 -13.40 -1.61
C LYS A 68 -2.76 -11.91 -1.76
N THR A 69 -2.47 -11.10 -0.74
CA THR A 69 -2.77 -9.65 -0.73
C THR A 69 -1.53 -8.77 -0.88
N ILE A 70 -0.32 -9.35 -0.79
CA ILE A 70 0.93 -8.60 -0.98
C ILE A 70 1.16 -8.32 -2.46
N PHE A 71 0.67 -9.21 -3.33
CA PHE A 71 0.76 -9.06 -4.77
C PHE A 71 -0.66 -8.90 -5.34
N MET A 72 -0.86 -7.79 -6.05
CA MET A 72 -2.08 -7.53 -6.80
C MET A 72 -2.09 -8.46 -8.02
N ASP A 73 -3.19 -9.19 -8.21
CA ASP A 73 -3.30 -10.12 -9.33
C ASP A 73 -3.39 -9.34 -10.66
N ILE A 74 -2.94 -9.93 -11.78
CA ILE A 74 -3.02 -9.27 -13.11
C ILE A 74 -4.48 -8.93 -13.45
N ASP A 75 -5.39 -9.82 -13.09
CA ASP A 75 -6.83 -9.60 -13.28
C ASP A 75 -7.37 -8.44 -12.42
N GLU A 76 -6.75 -8.14 -11.28
CA GLU A 76 -7.12 -7.01 -10.41
C GLU A 76 -6.58 -5.68 -10.93
N LEU A 77 -5.34 -5.68 -11.44
CA LEU A 77 -4.76 -4.54 -12.19
C LEU A 77 -5.67 -4.13 -13.36
N CYS A 78 -6.17 -5.09 -14.12
CA CYS A 78 -7.07 -4.84 -15.25
C CYS A 78 -8.50 -4.44 -14.85
N LYS A 79 -8.94 -4.68 -13.61
CA LYS A 79 -10.28 -4.30 -13.11
C LYS A 79 -10.37 -2.84 -12.65
N SER A 80 -9.24 -2.20 -12.35
CA SER A 80 -9.17 -0.81 -11.86
C SER A 80 -9.66 0.28 -12.83
N ALA A 81 -10.04 -0.07 -14.07
CA ALA A 81 -10.63 0.86 -15.02
C ALA A 81 -12.17 0.99 -14.93
N ILE A 82 -12.83 0.25 -14.03
CA ILE A 82 -14.28 0.37 -13.82
C ILE A 82 -14.50 0.82 -12.37
N CYS A 83 -14.52 2.14 -12.18
CA CYS A 83 -14.96 2.79 -10.95
C CYS A 83 -16.25 2.14 -10.44
N SER A 84 -16.16 1.41 -9.34
CA SER A 84 -17.29 1.25 -8.44
C SER A 84 -17.38 2.56 -7.68
N GLU A 85 -18.35 3.39 -8.07
CA GLU A 85 -18.82 4.53 -7.31
C GLU A 85 -19.20 4.03 -5.91
N VAL A 86 -18.34 4.27 -4.91
CA VAL A 86 -18.74 4.26 -3.52
C VAL A 86 -18.56 5.67 -3.01
N GLU A 87 -19.71 6.29 -2.79
CA GLU A 87 -19.95 7.62 -2.27
C GLU A 87 -18.99 7.96 -1.13
N HIS A 88 -18.08 8.90 -1.38
CA HIS A 88 -17.61 9.80 -0.34
C HIS A 88 -17.66 11.23 -0.87
N THR A 89 -18.66 11.95 -0.37
CA THR A 89 -18.84 13.38 -0.48
C THR A 89 -17.57 14.13 -0.11
N VAL A 90 -16.86 14.67 -1.11
CA VAL A 90 -16.10 15.91 -0.97
C VAL A 90 -16.31 16.73 -2.23
N VAL A 91 -16.99 17.85 -2.05
CA VAL A 91 -17.14 18.89 -3.05
C VAL A 91 -15.75 19.42 -3.42
N THR A 92 -15.36 19.28 -4.68
CA THR A 92 -14.43 20.21 -5.31
C THR A 92 -14.80 20.31 -6.78
N ASN A 93 -15.50 21.39 -7.14
CA ASN A 93 -15.62 21.82 -8.52
C ASN A 93 -14.22 22.16 -9.03
N VAL A 94 -13.69 21.38 -9.99
CA VAL A 94 -12.92 21.92 -11.13
C VAL A 94 -13.10 20.93 -12.29
N GLU A 95 -13.89 21.34 -13.29
CA GLU A 95 -13.88 20.90 -14.69
C GLU A 95 -13.20 19.55 -15.01
N ASP A 96 -13.91 18.45 -14.78
CA ASP A 96 -13.62 17.19 -15.47
C ASP A 96 -14.04 17.31 -16.94
N THR A 97 -13.22 18.01 -17.73
CA THR A 97 -13.12 17.68 -19.14
C THR A 97 -12.54 16.28 -19.20
N LYS A 98 -13.43 15.29 -19.32
CA LYS A 98 -13.10 13.88 -19.55
C LYS A 98 -12.17 13.84 -20.76
N LYS A 99 -10.85 13.82 -20.51
CA LYS A 99 -9.82 13.85 -21.56
C LYS A 99 -10.17 12.77 -22.57
N SER A 100 -10.28 13.16 -23.83
CA SER A 100 -10.57 12.20 -24.90
C SER A 100 -9.51 11.09 -24.86
N LYS A 101 -9.85 9.87 -25.26
CA LYS A 101 -8.86 8.78 -25.38
C LYS A 101 -7.64 9.20 -26.21
N THR A 102 -7.84 10.09 -27.18
CA THR A 102 -6.76 10.70 -27.97
C THR A 102 -5.86 11.59 -27.13
N ASP A 103 -6.41 12.36 -26.20
CA ASP A 103 -5.66 13.31 -25.36
C ASP A 103 -4.76 12.57 -24.38
N ILE A 104 -5.20 11.41 -23.90
CA ILE A 104 -4.40 10.52 -23.06
C ILE A 104 -3.20 10.00 -23.87
N ILE A 105 -3.42 9.52 -25.10
CA ILE A 105 -2.34 9.05 -25.98
C ILE A 105 -1.36 10.19 -26.30
N TYR A 106 -1.86 11.40 -26.57
CA TYR A 106 -0.98 12.55 -26.80
C TYR A 106 -0.16 12.90 -25.56
N GLN A 107 -0.76 12.83 -24.38
CA GLN A 107 -0.07 13.07 -23.13
C GLN A 107 1.04 12.04 -22.89
N GLU A 108 0.75 10.75 -23.05
CA GLU A 108 1.74 9.68 -22.89
C GLU A 108 2.90 9.85 -23.88
N LEU A 109 2.61 10.16 -25.15
CA LEU A 109 3.63 10.40 -26.16
C LEU A 109 4.48 11.64 -25.82
N MET A 110 3.86 12.71 -25.33
CA MET A 110 4.60 13.90 -24.89
C MET A 110 5.50 13.59 -23.70
N GLU A 111 5.02 12.82 -22.73
CA GLU A 111 5.80 12.41 -21.56
C GLU A 111 7.02 11.58 -21.98
N GLU A 112 6.85 10.61 -22.88
CA GLU A 112 7.96 9.81 -23.42
C GLU A 112 8.99 10.69 -24.16
N LYS A 113 8.54 11.56 -25.06
CA LYS A 113 9.46 12.44 -25.80
C LYS A 113 10.15 13.46 -24.90
N PHE A 114 9.47 13.97 -23.88
CA PHE A 114 10.07 14.87 -22.90
C PHE A 114 11.11 14.16 -22.04
N LEU A 115 10.84 12.92 -21.61
CA LEU A 115 11.80 12.11 -20.87
C LEU A 115 13.07 11.85 -21.68
N GLU A 116 12.93 11.57 -22.98
CA GLU A 116 14.08 11.40 -23.88
C GLU A 116 14.92 12.68 -24.00
N LEU A 117 14.27 13.84 -24.17
CA LEU A 117 14.96 15.13 -24.26
C LEU A 117 15.70 15.51 -22.97
N ASN A 118 15.17 15.16 -21.80
CA ASN A 118 15.81 15.42 -20.50
C ASN A 118 17.17 14.73 -20.34
N LYS A 119 17.49 13.71 -21.15
CA LYS A 119 18.83 13.10 -21.16
C LYS A 119 19.91 14.09 -21.62
N TYR A 120 19.54 15.02 -22.49
CA TYR A 120 20.46 15.93 -23.16
C TYR A 120 20.34 17.37 -22.67
N ILE A 121 19.19 17.76 -22.11
CA ILE A 121 18.89 19.14 -21.77
C ILE A 121 18.82 19.31 -20.25
N ARG A 122 19.54 20.30 -19.71
CA ARG A 122 19.47 20.69 -18.30
C ARG A 122 19.07 22.15 -18.19
N LEU A 123 18.02 22.41 -17.42
CA LEU A 123 17.51 23.76 -17.16
C LEU A 123 17.99 24.23 -15.79
N ASN A 124 18.65 25.38 -15.75
CA ASN A 124 18.99 26.07 -14.51
C ASN A 124 18.16 27.35 -14.39
N ARG A 125 17.10 27.30 -13.57
CA ARG A 125 16.18 28.42 -13.35
C ARG A 125 16.79 29.57 -12.55
N TYR A 126 17.79 29.30 -11.69
CA TYR A 126 18.44 30.34 -10.92
C TYR A 126 19.28 31.26 -11.82
N LEU A 127 19.98 30.66 -12.79
CA LEU A 127 20.83 31.39 -13.73
C LEU A 127 20.12 31.74 -15.06
N ASN A 128 18.86 31.32 -15.24
CA ASN A 128 18.14 31.39 -16.52
C ASN A 128 18.96 30.80 -17.68
N THR A 129 19.65 29.69 -17.45
CA THR A 129 20.51 29.03 -18.47
C THR A 129 19.97 27.66 -18.84
N ILE A 130 20.08 27.32 -20.13
CA ILE A 130 19.78 25.99 -20.67
C ILE A 130 21.11 25.41 -21.16
N SER A 131 21.48 24.26 -20.63
CA SER A 131 22.66 23.50 -21.06
C SER A 131 22.21 22.32 -21.92
N ILE A 132 22.78 22.18 -23.11
CA ILE A 132 22.46 21.10 -24.05
C ILE A 132 23.73 20.28 -24.30
N ASP A 133 23.67 18.98 -24.02
CA ASP A 133 24.77 18.04 -24.28
C ASP A 133 24.83 17.68 -25.76
N LYS A 134 25.56 18.52 -26.52
CA LYS A 134 25.81 18.32 -27.94
C LYS A 134 26.53 17.00 -28.24
N THR A 135 27.45 16.58 -27.39
CA THR A 135 28.26 15.37 -27.64
C THR A 135 27.39 14.13 -27.57
N ALA A 136 26.55 14.03 -26.54
CA ALA A 136 25.61 12.93 -26.38
C ALA A 136 24.54 12.92 -27.49
N LEU A 137 24.04 14.08 -27.92
CA LEU A 137 23.10 14.17 -29.04
C LEU A 137 23.70 13.64 -30.35
N ILE A 138 24.92 14.07 -30.70
CA ILE A 138 25.59 13.60 -31.93
C ILE A 138 25.88 12.09 -31.84
N ALA A 139 26.31 11.60 -30.68
CA ALA A 139 26.58 10.18 -30.47
C ALA A 139 25.33 9.30 -30.67
N ASN A 140 24.14 9.83 -30.36
CA ASN A 140 22.87 9.14 -30.58
C ASN A 140 22.26 9.42 -31.98
N GLY A 141 23.02 10.02 -32.89
CA GLY A 141 22.65 10.19 -34.30
C GLY A 141 21.82 11.44 -34.59
N TYR A 142 21.70 12.39 -33.66
CA TYR A 142 20.97 13.63 -33.88
C TYR A 142 21.82 14.67 -34.62
N GLN A 143 21.22 15.32 -35.62
CA GLN A 143 21.77 16.53 -36.24
C GLN A 143 21.26 17.76 -35.49
N ILE A 144 22.19 18.65 -35.10
CA ILE A 144 21.88 19.87 -34.35
C ILE A 144 22.05 21.08 -35.25
N SER A 145 20.97 21.85 -35.42
CA SER A 145 20.96 23.15 -36.11
C SER A 145 20.63 24.24 -35.10
N ILE A 146 21.42 25.31 -35.09
CA ILE A 146 21.20 26.50 -34.26
C ILE A 146 20.87 27.64 -35.23
N TYR A 147 19.73 28.31 -35.02
CA TYR A 147 19.25 29.43 -35.83
C TYR A 147 19.29 30.73 -35.04
#